data_AF-X1Q6G5-F1
#
_entry.id   AF-X1Q6G5-F1
#
_cell.length_a   1.000
_cell.length_b   1.000
_cell.length_c   1.000
_cell.angle_alpha   90.00
_cell.angle_beta   90.00
_cell.angle_gamma   90.00
#
_symmetry.space_group_name_H-M   'P 1'
#
loop_
_entity.id
_entity.type
_entity.pdbx_description
1 polymer ?
#
loop_
_entity_poly.entity_id
_entity_poly.type
_entity_poly.pdbx_seq_one_letter_code
_entity_poly.pdbx_strand_id
1 'polypeptide(L)'
;MAVKSPTTYGDFWFAKQVEASDLFDEHKEQAFAPFFSELVGEFADVEDVPPMMLRLMRDLKEPPTAGLGGFALGVGVEMIDETLHSLMGPMMKKMSRGINRGALETWLTPEQANTLFRRGKIDQTYWDLLTKSEGYADIVARQLYTAEMPFPSIPDVITYARYHGDPNTPWSTAKDIVDIDAVDWPVWDWLALQRLNTLQIQTLYKRGIIDETAATFKLAEAGWRGADVDYVKQMSWIVPNAMLLVQGDLHQRIGESQILKDIAIADINPAYAQTYLDAILTKPASQDIIAYELRNDPTLSNLPAMLQRIGIHPDYTDIYKTLAYPIPPVADLITMAVREAFTPEIAAQFGQYQDFPPEFEDFAKMKGLTPEWAKRYWAAHWSLPSPQQGFEMLHRGAIGFGELDMLLRALDVMPFWRDKLTKIAYRRMTRVDIRRMYKLGVVTLAEVYAAYIELGYNARDAQRMTDFTAVWALPAHASITRSDILTAYKGRMINRSEASQLLADMGEDPFHRGFMLDAVDYKKGLEVIDSKIKGIGNLYTNHIYDANKTIDELGKLDIPSDEIELLMEQWYFDIQGETPRLWTTSQTLGFVKDELITPERGKQELKALGYDDEHITIYLKDIE
;
A
#
# COMPACT_ATOMS: atom_id res chain seq x y z
N MET A 1 146.19 9.12 6.35
CA MET A 1 147.51 8.47 6.47
C MET A 1 148.50 9.30 7.30
N ALA A 2 148.48 10.64 7.26
CA ALA A 2 149.33 11.50 8.09
C ALA A 2 149.22 11.28 9.63
N VAL A 3 148.03 10.99 10.16
CA VAL A 3 147.81 10.76 11.61
C VAL A 3 148.38 9.43 12.12
N LYS A 4 148.40 8.38 11.28
CA LYS A 4 148.85 7.04 11.69
C LYS A 4 150.36 6.81 11.52
N SER A 5 151.06 7.69 10.80
CA SER A 5 152.52 7.62 10.58
C SER A 5 153.08 9.02 10.25
N PRO A 6 153.26 9.91 11.23
CA PRO A 6 153.61 11.31 10.99
C PRO A 6 155.07 11.47 10.54
N THR A 7 155.29 12.10 9.38
CA THR A 7 156.63 12.33 8.78
C THR A 7 157.10 13.78 8.84
N THR A 8 156.19 14.73 9.07
CA THR A 8 156.51 16.14 9.26
C THR A 8 156.08 16.60 10.66
N TYR A 9 156.65 17.71 11.13
CA TYR A 9 156.24 18.31 12.42
C TYR A 9 154.74 18.65 12.44
N GLY A 10 154.18 19.11 11.32
CA GLY A 10 152.75 19.37 11.17
C GLY A 10 151.90 18.10 11.31
N ASP A 11 152.35 16.98 10.74
CA ASP A 11 151.65 15.70 10.87
C ASP A 11 151.68 15.17 12.30
N PHE A 12 152.80 15.34 13.01
CA PHE A 12 152.91 14.91 14.42
C PHE A 12 152.01 15.75 15.32
N TRP A 13 151.97 17.07 15.08
CA TRP A 13 151.10 17.98 15.83
C TRP A 13 149.62 17.67 15.58
N PHE A 14 149.23 17.41 14.32
CA PHE A 14 147.86 17.01 13.97
C PHE A 14 147.48 15.64 14.56
N ALA A 15 148.40 14.66 14.53
CA ALA A 15 148.17 13.36 15.18
C ALA A 15 147.94 13.50 16.69
N LYS A 16 148.75 14.33 17.36
CA LYS A 16 148.58 14.63 18.78
C LYS A 16 147.31 15.43 19.07
N GLN A 17 146.86 16.26 18.14
CA GLN A 17 145.60 17.00 18.26
C GLN A 17 144.37 16.07 18.13
N VAL A 18 144.40 15.09 17.22
CA VAL A 18 143.35 14.06 17.12
C VAL A 18 143.34 13.17 18.36
N GLU A 19 144.50 12.73 18.82
CA GLU A 19 144.63 11.92 20.05
C GLU A 19 144.16 12.70 21.29
N ALA A 20 144.43 14.01 21.35
CA ALA A 20 143.90 14.89 22.38
C ALA A 20 142.39 15.09 22.27
N SER A 21 141.82 15.11 21.05
CA SER A 21 140.37 15.19 20.84
C SER A 21 139.66 13.91 21.29
N ASP A 22 140.19 12.74 20.94
CA ASP A 22 139.65 11.44 21.37
C ASP A 22 139.68 11.30 22.90
N LEU A 23 140.79 11.69 23.53
CA LEU A 23 140.91 11.76 25.00
C LEU A 23 139.93 12.75 25.64
N PHE A 24 139.68 13.89 24.98
CA PHE A 24 138.76 14.91 25.48
C PHE A 24 137.30 14.44 25.38
N ASP A 25 136.94 13.72 24.33
CA ASP A 25 135.61 13.13 24.15
C ASP A 25 135.39 11.94 25.10
N GLU A 26 136.40 11.09 25.31
CA GLU A 26 136.35 10.01 26.31
C GLU A 26 136.22 10.58 27.74
N HIS A 27 136.90 11.68 28.06
CA HIS A 27 136.75 12.40 29.33
C HIS A 27 135.35 13.03 29.50
N LYS A 28 134.78 13.62 28.44
CA LYS A 28 133.39 14.13 28.49
C LYS A 28 132.41 12.98 28.72
N GLU A 29 132.55 11.89 27.98
CA GLU A 29 131.68 10.71 28.11
C GLU A 29 131.74 10.13 29.53
N GLN A 30 132.92 10.03 30.14
CA GLN A 30 133.08 9.63 31.55
C GLN A 30 132.49 10.65 32.54
N ALA A 31 132.57 11.95 32.25
CA ALA A 31 132.01 13.01 33.12
C ALA A 31 130.46 13.04 33.11
N PHE A 32 129.83 12.70 31.98
CA PHE A 32 128.37 12.68 31.84
C PHE A 32 127.72 11.34 32.19
N ALA A 33 128.45 10.22 32.13
CA ALA A 33 127.92 8.89 32.43
C ALA A 33 127.17 8.77 33.79
N PRO A 34 127.62 9.40 34.90
CA PRO A 34 126.88 9.38 36.17
C PRO A 34 125.52 10.10 36.10
N PHE A 35 125.43 11.23 35.40
CA PHE A 35 124.18 11.99 35.23
C PHE A 35 123.16 11.21 34.41
N PHE A 36 123.60 10.51 33.35
CA PHE A 36 122.73 9.63 32.58
C PHE A 36 122.27 8.42 33.42
N SER A 37 123.10 7.88 34.30
CA SER A 37 122.71 6.78 35.19
C SER A 37 121.64 7.19 36.21
N GLU A 38 121.66 8.44 36.69
CA GLU A 38 120.67 8.98 37.63
C GLU A 38 119.34 9.27 36.93
N LEU A 39 119.39 9.90 35.75
CA LEU A 39 118.21 10.16 34.91
C LEU A 39 117.51 8.86 34.50
N VAL A 40 118.26 7.83 34.10
CA VAL A 40 117.71 6.51 33.75
C VAL A 40 117.10 5.81 34.96
N GLY A 41 117.62 6.06 36.17
CA GLY A 41 117.07 5.54 37.42
C GLY A 41 115.64 6.03 37.72
N GLU A 42 115.34 7.31 37.43
CA GLU A 42 114.00 7.88 37.62
C GLU A 42 112.93 7.25 36.69
N PHE A 43 113.35 6.72 35.54
CA PHE A 43 112.45 6.07 34.57
C PHE A 43 112.39 4.54 34.73
N ALA A 44 113.15 3.95 35.66
CA ALA A 44 113.25 2.50 35.80
C ALA A 44 111.94 1.82 36.24
N ASP A 45 111.06 2.56 36.93
CA ASP A 45 109.78 2.06 37.46
C ASP A 45 108.59 2.25 36.50
N VAL A 46 108.83 2.74 35.28
CA VAL A 46 107.79 2.83 34.24
C VAL A 46 107.53 1.43 33.65
N GLU A 47 106.52 0.73 34.17
CA GLU A 47 105.97 -0.48 33.51
C GLU A 47 105.58 -0.10 32.07
N ASP A 48 106.23 -0.73 31.08
CA ASP A 48 106.03 -0.55 29.62
C ASP A 48 107.03 0.33 28.84
N VAL A 49 108.28 0.47 29.28
CA VAL A 49 109.35 1.01 28.41
C VAL A 49 109.73 -0.01 27.30
N PRO A 50 109.64 0.34 26.00
CA PRO A 50 109.95 -0.57 24.92
C PRO A 50 111.42 -1.00 24.84
N PRO A 51 111.71 -2.24 24.38
CA PRO A 51 113.04 -2.84 24.44
C PRO A 51 114.14 -2.04 23.72
N MET A 52 113.79 -1.32 22.66
CA MET A 52 114.72 -0.48 21.89
C MET A 52 115.17 0.75 22.67
N MET A 53 114.28 1.35 23.47
CA MET A 53 114.60 2.48 24.33
C MET A 53 115.42 2.03 25.55
N LEU A 54 115.13 0.84 26.10
CA LEU A 54 115.97 0.21 27.11
C LEU A 54 117.40 -0.06 26.61
N ARG A 55 117.54 -0.42 25.32
CA ARG A 55 118.85 -0.57 24.67
C ARG A 55 119.56 0.77 24.55
N LEU A 56 118.89 1.80 24.02
CA LEU A 56 119.46 3.14 23.91
C LEU A 56 119.86 3.72 25.28
N MET A 57 119.04 3.54 26.31
CA MET A 57 119.35 3.95 27.69
C MET A 57 120.53 3.16 28.27
N ARG A 58 120.69 1.88 27.91
CA ARG A 58 121.86 1.07 28.28
C ARG A 58 123.11 1.51 27.53
N ASP A 59 123.00 1.83 26.24
CA ASP A 59 124.12 2.25 25.39
C ASP A 59 124.57 3.70 25.73
N LEU A 60 123.68 4.54 26.25
CA LEU A 60 124.02 5.84 26.85
C LEU A 60 124.64 5.72 28.25
N LYS A 61 124.31 4.65 28.99
CA LYS A 61 124.89 4.34 30.30
C LYS A 61 126.32 3.81 30.18
N GLU A 62 126.63 3.04 29.14
CA GLU A 62 127.95 2.52 28.82
C GLU A 62 128.21 2.58 27.30
N PRO A 63 128.74 3.69 26.75
CA PRO A 63 128.97 3.80 25.32
C PRO A 63 130.07 2.83 24.85
N PRO A 64 129.83 2.02 23.80
CA PRO A 64 130.77 0.98 23.36
C PRO A 64 132.02 1.51 22.62
N THR A 65 132.07 2.78 22.20
CA THR A 65 133.23 3.41 21.53
C THR A 65 133.31 4.91 21.80
N ALA A 66 134.52 5.45 21.99
CA ALA A 66 134.76 6.89 22.14
C ALA A 66 134.26 7.70 20.93
N GLY A 67 133.50 8.77 21.18
CA GLY A 67 132.94 9.65 20.15
C GLY A 67 131.47 9.34 19.78
N LEU A 68 130.87 8.28 20.34
CA LEU A 68 129.46 7.97 20.15
C LEU A 68 128.55 9.02 20.82
N GLY A 69 129.00 9.62 21.94
CA GLY A 69 128.29 10.70 22.62
C GLY A 69 128.21 11.98 21.77
N GLY A 70 129.23 12.26 20.97
CA GLY A 70 129.25 13.35 19.99
C GLY A 70 128.33 13.10 18.79
N PHE A 71 128.20 11.84 18.35
CA PHE A 71 127.25 11.44 17.30
C PHE A 71 125.78 11.49 17.80
N ALA A 72 125.52 11.09 19.05
CA ALA A 72 124.20 11.15 19.67
C ALA A 72 123.71 12.60 19.91
N LEU A 73 124.63 13.54 20.14
CA LEU A 73 124.31 14.97 20.33
C LEU A 73 124.35 15.80 19.02
N GLY A 74 124.99 15.29 17.96
CA GLY A 74 125.28 16.05 16.73
C GLY A 74 124.45 15.71 15.49
N VAL A 75 123.56 14.71 15.53
CA VAL A 75 122.68 14.34 14.40
C VAL A 75 121.20 14.48 14.80
N GLY A 76 120.83 15.67 15.25
CA GLY A 76 119.57 16.27 14.82
C GLY A 76 119.91 17.07 13.54
N VAL A 77 119.13 17.04 12.47
CA VAL A 77 117.78 17.60 12.37
C VAL A 77 117.37 17.39 10.89
N GLU A 78 116.09 17.12 10.62
CA GLU A 78 115.36 17.38 9.35
C GLU A 78 115.04 16.33 8.26
N MET A 79 115.43 15.03 8.30
CA MET A 79 114.92 14.05 7.29
C MET A 79 114.32 12.73 7.81
N ILE A 80 114.13 12.57 9.12
CA ILE A 80 113.58 11.34 9.75
C ILE A 80 112.34 11.65 10.62
N ASP A 81 111.64 12.76 10.39
CA ASP A 81 110.65 13.22 11.37
C ASP A 81 109.28 12.51 11.23
N GLU A 82 108.71 12.39 10.02
CA GLU A 82 107.28 12.08 9.88
C GLU A 82 106.91 10.59 10.10
N THR A 83 107.80 9.65 9.73
CA THR A 83 107.60 8.21 9.93
C THR A 83 107.95 7.74 11.35
N LEU A 84 108.91 8.40 12.01
CA LEU A 84 109.23 8.09 13.40
C LEU A 84 108.18 8.66 14.36
N HIS A 85 107.65 9.86 14.09
CA HIS A 85 106.61 10.49 14.90
C HIS A 85 105.32 9.64 14.96
N SER A 86 104.92 9.03 13.85
CA SER A 86 103.74 8.16 13.79
C SER A 86 103.93 6.80 14.48
N LEU A 87 105.14 6.24 14.46
CA LEU A 87 105.48 5.00 15.17
C LEU A 87 105.68 5.21 16.67
N MET A 88 106.22 6.36 17.08
CA MET A 88 106.52 6.69 18.48
C MET A 88 105.32 7.32 19.22
N GLY A 89 104.37 7.92 18.51
CA GLY A 89 103.21 8.60 19.11
C GLY A 89 102.39 7.75 20.09
N PRO A 90 101.96 6.52 19.74
CA PRO A 90 101.23 5.64 20.66
C PRO A 90 102.05 5.23 21.89
N MET A 91 103.35 5.04 21.71
CA MET A 91 104.31 4.67 22.76
C MET A 91 104.49 5.81 23.77
N MET A 92 104.71 7.04 23.29
CA MET A 92 104.82 8.23 24.13
C MET A 92 103.52 8.52 24.89
N LYS A 93 102.35 8.28 24.28
CA LYS A 93 101.05 8.36 24.97
C LYS A 93 100.90 7.34 26.10
N LYS A 94 101.40 6.11 25.93
CA LYS A 94 101.35 5.07 26.98
C LYS A 94 102.25 5.43 28.16
N MET A 95 103.46 5.91 27.87
CA MET A 95 104.40 6.42 28.87
C MET A 95 103.84 7.62 29.63
N SER A 96 103.29 8.62 28.91
CA SER A 96 102.60 9.75 29.54
C SER A 96 101.44 9.28 30.44
N ARG A 97 100.58 8.36 29.99
CA ARG A 97 99.53 7.80 30.86
C ARG A 97 100.07 7.11 32.11
N GLY A 98 101.21 6.42 32.00
CA GLY A 98 101.89 5.79 33.14
C GLY A 98 102.38 6.80 34.17
N ILE A 99 103.03 7.88 33.71
CA ILE A 99 103.48 9.00 34.53
C ILE A 99 102.28 9.69 35.19
N ASN A 100 101.27 10.08 34.40
CA ASN A 100 100.09 10.80 34.87
C ASN A 100 99.26 10.01 35.90
N ARG A 101 99.29 8.68 35.86
CA ARG A 101 98.64 7.81 36.86
C ARG A 101 99.28 7.92 38.24
N GLY A 102 100.60 8.09 38.28
CA GLY A 102 101.36 8.20 39.54
C GLY A 102 101.38 9.61 40.11
N ALA A 103 101.61 10.61 39.27
CA ALA A 103 101.73 12.00 39.71
C ALA A 103 100.38 12.71 39.92
N LEU A 104 99.27 12.17 39.38
CA LEU A 104 97.90 12.72 39.52
C LEU A 104 97.82 14.20 39.12
N GLU A 105 98.68 14.64 38.22
CA GLU A 105 98.84 16.02 37.79
C GLU A 105 97.82 16.46 36.75
N THR A 106 96.79 15.64 36.48
CA THR A 106 95.71 16.01 35.57
C THR A 106 94.63 16.78 36.33
N TRP A 107 94.58 18.08 36.12
CA TRP A 107 93.59 18.97 36.72
C TRP A 107 92.34 19.09 35.84
N LEU A 108 91.21 19.48 36.44
CA LEU A 108 90.03 19.85 35.66
C LEU A 108 90.34 21.08 34.83
N THR A 109 90.00 21.03 33.54
CA THR A 109 90.07 22.21 32.67
C THR A 109 89.14 23.32 33.17
N PRO A 110 89.40 24.59 32.82
CA PRO A 110 88.52 25.70 33.18
C PRO A 110 87.04 25.47 32.78
N GLU A 111 86.79 24.92 31.59
CA GLU A 111 85.44 24.59 31.10
C GLU A 111 84.73 23.53 31.98
N GLN A 112 85.48 22.49 32.38
CA GLN A 112 84.97 21.46 33.31
C GLN A 112 84.72 22.03 34.70
N ALA A 113 85.62 22.88 35.20
CA ALA A 113 85.48 23.58 36.47
C ALA A 113 84.26 24.51 36.46
N ASN A 114 84.08 25.31 35.41
CA ASN A 114 82.93 26.20 35.21
C ASN A 114 81.61 25.43 35.19
N THR A 115 81.58 24.29 34.49
CA THR A 115 80.39 23.42 34.43
C THR A 115 80.03 22.87 35.81
N LEU A 116 81.00 22.39 36.57
CA LEU A 116 80.78 21.85 37.92
C LEU A 116 80.36 22.95 38.90
N PHE A 117 81.00 24.11 38.82
CA PHE A 117 80.69 25.27 39.67
C PHE A 117 79.25 25.76 39.42
N ARG A 118 78.86 25.92 38.15
CA ARG A 118 77.49 26.33 37.77
C ARG A 118 76.40 25.40 38.30
N ARG A 119 76.70 24.10 38.36
CA ARG A 119 75.78 23.06 38.85
C ARG A 119 75.82 22.88 40.37
N GLY A 120 76.56 23.75 41.09
CA GLY A 120 76.73 23.68 42.54
C GLY A 120 77.45 22.43 43.01
N LYS A 121 78.30 21.83 42.16
CA LYS A 121 79.05 20.59 42.48
C LYS A 121 80.41 20.84 43.11
N ILE A 122 80.93 22.06 42.99
CA ILE A 122 82.14 22.53 43.65
C ILE A 122 81.90 23.93 44.23
N ASP A 123 82.65 24.32 45.24
CA ASP A 123 82.54 25.64 45.86
C ASP A 123 83.46 26.68 45.18
N GLN A 124 83.33 27.95 45.57
CA GLN A 124 84.11 29.06 45.02
C GLN A 124 85.61 28.86 45.25
N THR A 125 86.00 28.35 46.42
CA THR A 125 87.41 28.17 46.79
C THR A 125 88.10 27.13 45.90
N TYR A 126 87.40 26.03 45.61
CA TYR A 126 87.91 24.99 44.72
C TYR A 126 87.88 25.44 43.25
N TRP A 127 86.86 26.18 42.82
CA TRP A 127 86.83 26.77 41.48
C TRP A 127 87.96 27.80 41.26
N ASP A 128 88.23 28.67 42.24
CA ASP A 128 89.34 29.63 42.20
C ASP A 128 90.70 28.91 42.11
N LEU A 129 90.86 27.80 42.84
CA LEU A 129 92.07 26.99 42.80
C LEU A 129 92.31 26.41 41.39
N LEU A 130 91.29 25.79 40.79
CA LEU A 130 91.37 25.16 39.47
C LEU A 130 91.64 26.17 38.34
N THR A 131 91.03 27.35 38.42
CA THR A 131 91.23 28.41 37.41
C THR A 131 92.59 29.10 37.56
N LYS A 132 93.06 29.29 38.80
CA LYS A 132 94.40 29.85 39.07
C LYS A 132 95.53 28.90 38.72
N SER A 133 95.35 27.59 38.92
CA SER A 133 96.36 26.59 38.53
C SER A 133 96.60 26.59 37.02
N GLU A 134 95.60 26.99 36.23
CA GLU A 134 95.68 27.15 34.77
C GLU A 134 96.17 28.56 34.34
N GLY A 135 96.52 29.43 35.30
CA GLY A 135 97.09 30.75 35.03
C GLY A 135 96.06 31.86 34.78
N TYR A 136 94.76 31.63 35.01
CA TYR A 136 93.75 32.68 34.89
C TYR A 136 93.78 33.64 36.08
N ALA A 137 93.76 34.94 35.81
CA ALA A 137 93.42 35.94 36.82
C ALA A 137 91.91 35.87 37.15
N ASP A 138 91.53 36.19 38.39
CA ASP A 138 90.14 36.08 38.88
C ASP A 138 89.10 36.72 37.95
N ILE A 139 89.42 37.88 37.36
CA ILE A 139 88.52 38.57 36.44
C ILE A 139 88.33 37.82 35.12
N VAL A 140 89.40 37.24 34.58
CA VAL A 140 89.39 36.49 33.32
C VAL A 140 88.65 35.16 33.53
N ALA A 141 88.89 34.49 34.65
CA ALA A 141 88.17 33.28 35.03
C ALA A 141 86.65 33.52 35.14
N ARG A 142 86.23 34.63 35.78
CA ARG A 142 84.81 35.01 35.87
C ARG A 142 84.21 35.34 34.51
N GLN A 143 84.94 36.05 33.65
CA GLN A 143 84.47 36.38 32.30
C GLN A 143 84.29 35.12 31.44
N LEU A 144 85.24 34.19 31.49
CA LEU A 144 85.13 32.89 30.82
C LEU A 144 83.91 32.11 31.35
N TYR A 145 83.74 32.06 32.67
CA TYR A 145 82.57 31.43 33.29
C TYR A 145 81.23 32.02 32.82
N THR A 146 81.14 33.35 32.71
CA THR A 146 79.94 34.03 32.20
C THR A 146 79.73 33.83 30.71
N ALA A 147 80.79 33.79 29.90
CA ALA A 147 80.70 33.56 28.46
C ALA A 147 80.25 32.12 28.13
N GLU A 148 80.60 31.16 28.96
CA GLU A 148 80.17 29.76 28.83
C GLU A 148 78.74 29.53 29.34
N MET A 149 78.05 30.53 29.89
CA MET A 149 76.64 30.39 30.29
C MET A 149 75.77 30.16 29.05
N PRO A 150 74.70 29.34 29.13
CA PRO A 150 73.76 29.23 28.03
C PRO A 150 73.23 30.62 27.69
N PHE A 151 73.54 31.08 26.48
CA PHE A 151 73.03 32.33 25.93
C PHE A 151 71.84 32.02 25.02
N PRO A 152 70.76 32.81 25.03
CA PRO A 152 69.64 32.61 24.11
C PRO A 152 70.14 32.61 22.66
N SER A 153 69.53 31.79 21.80
CA SER A 153 69.89 31.83 20.38
C SER A 153 69.52 33.18 19.77
N ILE A 154 70.16 33.59 18.67
CA ILE A 154 69.81 34.85 18.00
C ILE A 154 68.30 34.93 17.67
N PRO A 155 67.63 33.88 17.17
CA PRO A 155 66.18 33.88 17.01
C PRO A 155 65.38 34.09 18.30
N ASP A 156 65.84 33.55 19.44
CA ASP A 156 65.18 33.77 20.75
C ASP A 156 65.34 35.23 21.19
N VAL A 157 66.52 35.83 20.97
CA VAL A 157 66.76 37.26 21.24
C VAL A 157 65.87 38.13 20.36
N ILE A 158 65.72 37.81 19.07
CA ILE A 158 64.83 38.54 18.15
C ILE A 158 63.38 38.39 18.59
N THR A 159 62.98 37.19 19.01
CA THR A 159 61.63 36.95 19.54
C THR A 159 61.39 37.78 20.79
N TYR A 160 62.32 37.76 21.74
CA TYR A 160 62.27 38.60 22.94
C TYR A 160 62.14 40.09 22.57
N ALA A 161 62.96 40.56 21.62
CA ALA A 161 62.94 41.94 21.14
C ALA A 161 61.59 42.33 20.52
N ARG A 162 60.90 41.43 19.81
CA ARG A 162 59.55 41.69 19.28
C ARG A 162 58.51 41.90 20.38
N TYR A 163 58.65 41.24 21.53
CA TYR A 163 57.73 41.40 22.66
C TYR A 163 58.04 42.61 23.55
N HIS A 164 59.29 43.08 23.56
CA HIS A 164 59.76 44.13 24.49
C HIS A 164 60.17 45.43 23.78
N GLY A 165 60.09 45.47 22.44
CA GLY A 165 60.37 46.63 21.57
C GLY A 165 59.30 46.80 20.49
N ASP A 166 59.71 47.25 19.30
CA ASP A 166 58.81 47.30 18.12
C ASP A 166 58.75 45.92 17.44
N PRO A 167 57.58 45.26 17.38
CA PRO A 167 57.44 43.95 16.76
C PRO A 167 57.80 43.89 15.26
N ASN A 168 57.70 45.01 14.53
CA ASN A 168 58.03 45.09 13.11
C ASN A 168 59.49 45.51 12.87
N THR A 169 60.17 46.02 13.90
CA THR A 169 61.52 46.56 13.80
C THR A 169 62.38 46.13 15.01
N PRO A 170 62.61 44.82 15.24
CA PRO A 170 63.20 44.33 16.49
C PRO A 170 64.69 44.68 16.68
N TRP A 171 65.35 45.21 15.65
CA TRP A 171 66.78 45.54 15.65
C TRP A 171 67.21 46.41 16.83
N SER A 172 66.44 47.47 17.12
CA SER A 172 66.80 48.44 18.15
C SER A 172 66.93 47.82 19.53
N THR A 173 66.12 46.81 19.83
CA THR A 173 66.14 46.08 21.11
C THR A 173 67.09 44.89 21.07
N ALA A 174 67.23 44.20 19.92
CA ALA A 174 68.11 43.04 19.80
C ALA A 174 69.60 43.40 19.91
N LYS A 175 70.03 44.50 19.29
CA LYS A 175 71.43 44.96 19.31
C LYS A 175 71.94 45.35 20.71
N ASP A 176 71.02 45.68 21.62
CA ASP A 176 71.34 46.04 23.01
C ASP A 176 71.61 44.78 23.86
N ILE A 177 71.25 43.59 23.36
CA ILE A 177 71.36 42.30 24.07
C ILE A 177 72.51 41.46 23.51
N VAL A 178 72.69 41.43 22.19
CA VAL A 178 73.73 40.65 21.52
C VAL A 178 74.32 41.44 20.35
N ASP A 179 75.64 41.34 20.18
CA ASP A 179 76.36 41.94 19.07
C ASP A 179 76.09 41.12 17.79
N ILE A 180 75.25 41.65 16.91
CA ILE A 180 74.93 41.07 15.61
C ILE A 180 75.47 42.02 14.55
N ASP A 181 76.22 41.51 13.59
CA ASP A 181 76.67 42.31 12.45
C ASP A 181 75.45 42.87 11.70
N ALA A 182 75.46 44.17 11.41
CA ALA A 182 74.41 44.83 10.65
C ALA A 182 74.25 44.24 9.23
N VAL A 183 75.31 43.63 8.68
CA VAL A 183 75.33 42.92 7.40
C VAL A 183 74.54 41.60 7.50
N ASP A 184 74.63 40.90 8.63
CA ASP A 184 73.97 39.60 8.84
C ASP A 184 72.52 39.75 9.35
N TRP A 185 72.19 40.91 9.94
CA TRP A 185 70.87 41.19 10.50
C TRP A 185 69.68 40.84 9.57
N PRO A 186 69.68 41.20 8.26
CA PRO A 186 68.55 40.89 7.40
C PRO A 186 68.26 39.39 7.27
N VAL A 187 69.29 38.55 7.37
CA VAL A 187 69.15 37.09 7.32
C VAL A 187 68.52 36.58 8.63
N TRP A 188 69.03 37.05 9.76
CA TRP A 188 68.51 36.67 11.08
C TRP A 188 67.07 37.10 11.30
N ASP A 189 66.72 38.34 10.93
CA ASP A 189 65.36 38.84 11.06
C ASP A 189 64.39 38.04 10.16
N TRP A 190 64.79 37.73 8.93
CA TRP A 190 63.98 36.89 8.05
C TRP A 190 63.78 35.47 8.60
N LEU A 191 64.84 34.84 9.13
CA LEU A 191 64.75 33.50 9.71
C LEU A 191 63.85 33.43 10.96
N ALA A 192 63.78 34.53 11.71
CA ALA A 192 62.92 34.64 12.90
C ALA A 192 61.43 34.86 12.56
N LEU A 193 61.08 35.18 11.31
CA LEU A 193 59.68 35.38 10.90
C LEU A 193 58.92 34.06 10.78
N GLN A 194 57.67 34.08 11.27
CA GLN A 194 56.68 33.07 10.92
C GLN A 194 56.33 33.20 9.43
N ARG A 195 56.28 32.06 8.75
CA ARG A 195 55.97 31.96 7.32
C ARG A 195 54.73 31.12 7.15
N LEU A 196 53.95 31.41 6.10
CA LEU A 196 52.80 30.57 5.78
C LEU A 196 53.28 29.15 5.50
N ASN A 197 52.76 28.19 6.27
CA ASN A 197 53.03 26.78 6.01
C ASN A 197 52.17 26.26 4.85
N THR A 198 52.50 25.07 4.35
CA THR A 198 51.80 24.42 3.23
C THR A 198 50.27 24.42 3.39
N LEU A 199 49.76 24.06 4.58
CA LEU A 199 48.32 23.97 4.84
C LEU A 199 47.64 25.34 4.83
N GLN A 200 48.30 26.36 5.37
CA GLN A 200 47.80 27.74 5.33
C GLN A 200 47.74 28.25 3.88
N ILE A 201 48.78 27.99 3.07
CA ILE A 201 48.82 28.38 1.66
C ILE A 201 47.70 27.67 0.88
N GLN A 202 47.55 26.35 1.04
CA GLN A 202 46.45 25.57 0.46
C GLN A 202 45.07 26.11 0.87
N THR A 203 44.91 26.50 2.14
CA THR A 203 43.63 27.04 2.65
C THR A 203 43.30 28.38 2.00
N LEU A 204 44.28 29.28 1.88
CA LEU A 204 44.10 30.55 1.19
C LEU A 204 43.75 30.34 -0.28
N TYR A 205 44.43 29.40 -0.95
CA TYR A 205 44.18 29.06 -2.35
C TYR A 205 42.79 28.47 -2.57
N LYS A 206 42.41 27.45 -1.80
CA LYS A 206 41.07 26.81 -1.86
C LYS A 206 39.94 27.81 -1.61
N ARG A 207 40.17 28.83 -0.78
CA ARG A 207 39.20 29.89 -0.49
C ARG A 207 39.19 31.02 -1.53
N GLY A 208 40.06 30.96 -2.54
CA GLY A 208 40.18 31.99 -3.58
C GLY A 208 40.75 33.32 -3.07
N ILE A 209 41.42 33.33 -1.91
CA ILE A 209 42.05 34.54 -1.35
C ILE A 209 43.35 34.85 -2.09
N ILE A 210 44.05 33.81 -2.53
CA ILE A 210 45.21 33.90 -3.42
C ILE A 210 44.90 33.12 -4.69
N ASP A 211 45.41 33.60 -5.83
CA ASP A 211 45.26 32.93 -7.12
C ASP A 211 46.30 31.81 -7.31
N GLU A 212 46.22 31.12 -8.44
CA GLU A 212 47.11 30.00 -8.76
C GLU A 212 48.59 30.40 -8.85
N THR A 213 48.87 31.56 -9.42
CA THR A 213 50.24 32.09 -9.55
C THR A 213 50.83 32.36 -8.17
N ALA A 214 50.07 33.03 -7.30
CA ALA A 214 50.47 33.35 -5.94
C ALA A 214 50.62 32.08 -5.08
N ALA A 215 49.69 31.12 -5.19
CA ALA A 215 49.77 29.85 -4.48
C ALA A 215 51.01 29.05 -4.89
N THR A 216 51.29 28.96 -6.19
CA THR A 216 52.47 28.27 -6.73
C THR A 216 53.75 28.90 -6.21
N PHE A 217 53.84 30.24 -6.23
CA PHE A 217 54.98 30.98 -5.70
C PHE A 217 55.17 30.77 -4.20
N LYS A 218 54.10 30.87 -3.41
CA LYS A 218 54.15 30.67 -1.95
C LYS A 218 54.53 29.24 -1.55
N LEU A 219 54.03 28.22 -2.27
CA LEU A 219 54.43 26.84 -2.06
C LEU A 219 55.92 26.62 -2.40
N ALA A 220 56.43 27.32 -3.42
CA ALA A 220 57.84 27.32 -3.75
C ALA A 220 58.72 28.01 -2.69
N GLU A 221 58.26 29.10 -2.08
CA GLU A 221 58.90 29.71 -0.90
C GLU A 221 58.91 28.74 0.31
N ALA A 222 57.86 27.94 0.47
CA ALA A 222 57.75 26.92 1.52
C ALA A 222 58.59 25.65 1.26
N GLY A 223 59.20 25.52 0.07
CA GLY A 223 60.14 24.44 -0.27
C GLY A 223 59.65 23.42 -1.30
N TRP A 224 58.40 23.50 -1.78
CA TRP A 224 57.90 22.62 -2.84
C TRP A 224 58.45 23.02 -4.21
N ARG A 225 58.64 22.05 -5.12
CA ARG A 225 59.23 22.31 -6.44
C ARG A 225 58.56 21.48 -7.53
N GLY A 226 58.56 22.00 -8.76
CA GLY A 226 58.08 21.28 -9.94
C GLY A 226 56.65 20.77 -9.80
N ALA A 227 56.42 19.52 -10.20
CA ALA A 227 55.11 18.88 -10.17
C ALA A 227 54.54 18.71 -8.75
N ASP A 228 55.38 18.68 -7.72
CA ASP A 228 54.91 18.52 -6.33
C ASP A 228 54.06 19.71 -5.88
N VAL A 229 54.29 20.90 -6.44
CA VAL A 229 53.45 22.07 -6.19
C VAL A 229 52.02 21.82 -6.66
N ASP A 230 51.85 21.19 -7.82
CA ASP A 230 50.53 20.87 -8.37
C ASP A 230 49.85 19.74 -7.59
N TYR A 231 50.58 18.70 -7.19
CA TYR A 231 50.05 17.62 -6.34
C TYR A 231 49.57 18.16 -4.99
N VAL A 232 50.37 19.02 -4.35
CA VAL A 232 49.99 19.65 -3.08
C VAL A 232 48.78 20.56 -3.27
N LYS A 233 48.67 21.33 -4.36
CA LYS A 233 47.43 22.09 -4.65
C LYS A 233 46.23 21.15 -4.77
N GLN A 234 46.35 20.05 -5.51
CA GLN A 234 45.25 19.08 -5.72
C GLN A 234 44.78 18.43 -4.41
N MET A 235 45.70 18.07 -3.51
CA MET A 235 45.37 17.53 -2.19
C MET A 235 44.60 18.52 -1.28
N SER A 236 44.48 19.80 -1.66
CA SER A 236 43.80 20.79 -0.83
C SER A 236 42.27 20.65 -0.84
N TRP A 237 41.69 20.07 -1.89
CA TRP A 237 40.25 19.89 -2.03
C TRP A 237 39.80 18.57 -1.43
N ILE A 238 38.58 18.58 -0.86
CA ILE A 238 37.93 17.37 -0.38
C ILE A 238 37.24 16.72 -1.57
N VAL A 239 37.54 15.45 -1.82
CA VAL A 239 36.79 14.63 -2.77
C VAL A 239 35.45 14.24 -2.10
N PRO A 240 34.30 14.38 -2.79
CA PRO A 240 33.04 13.87 -2.25
C PRO A 240 33.15 12.37 -1.99
N ASN A 241 32.42 11.86 -0.99
CA ASN A 241 32.44 10.40 -0.75
C ASN A 241 31.96 9.63 -2.00
N ALA A 242 32.43 8.40 -2.16
CA ALA A 242 32.17 7.60 -3.36
C ALA A 242 30.68 7.42 -3.67
N MET A 243 29.81 7.36 -2.66
CA MET A 243 28.36 7.22 -2.87
C MET A 243 27.77 8.49 -3.50
N LEU A 244 28.17 9.68 -3.06
CA LEU A 244 27.71 10.94 -3.63
C LEU A 244 28.22 11.13 -5.06
N LEU A 245 29.47 10.77 -5.34
CA LEU A 245 30.00 10.77 -6.71
C LEU A 245 29.16 9.85 -7.60
N VAL A 246 28.96 8.59 -7.18
CA VAL A 246 28.15 7.63 -7.96
C VAL A 246 26.74 8.13 -8.19
N GLN A 247 26.08 8.72 -7.20
CA GLN A 247 24.74 9.31 -7.37
C GLN A 247 24.74 10.45 -8.40
N GLY A 248 25.74 11.33 -8.33
CA GLY A 248 25.92 12.41 -9.31
C GLY A 248 26.21 11.89 -10.71
N ASP A 249 27.03 10.86 -10.83
CA ASP A 249 27.43 10.23 -12.09
C ASP A 249 26.27 9.50 -12.75
N LEU A 250 25.49 8.75 -11.97
CA LEU A 250 24.26 8.08 -12.43
C LEU A 250 23.23 9.11 -12.92
N HIS A 251 23.05 10.22 -12.18
CA HIS A 251 22.16 11.31 -12.59
C HIS A 251 22.62 11.94 -13.91
N GLN A 252 23.93 12.10 -14.10
CA GLN A 252 24.54 12.63 -15.32
C GLN A 252 24.65 11.60 -16.46
N ARG A 253 24.28 10.34 -16.23
CA ARG A 253 24.40 9.23 -17.19
C ARG A 253 25.84 8.99 -17.65
N ILE A 254 26.78 9.18 -16.73
CA ILE A 254 28.19 8.85 -16.94
C ILE A 254 28.31 7.34 -17.15
N GLY A 255 29.22 6.93 -18.05
CA GLY A 255 29.44 5.51 -18.34
C GLY A 255 30.08 4.77 -17.16
N GLU A 256 29.79 3.48 -17.04
CA GLU A 256 30.25 2.63 -15.92
C GLU A 256 31.77 2.67 -15.73
N SER A 257 32.56 2.62 -16.81
CA SER A 257 34.02 2.70 -16.72
C SER A 257 34.55 4.00 -16.11
N GLN A 258 33.78 5.09 -16.19
CA GLN A 258 34.13 6.36 -15.57
C GLN A 258 33.65 6.41 -14.11
N ILE A 259 32.45 5.91 -13.82
CA ILE A 259 31.95 5.73 -12.44
C ILE A 259 32.95 4.93 -11.58
N LEU A 260 33.49 3.83 -12.11
CA LEU A 260 34.48 3.01 -11.39
C LEU A 260 35.79 3.77 -11.08
N LYS A 261 36.18 4.71 -11.96
CA LYS A 261 37.34 5.58 -11.70
C LYS A 261 37.00 6.63 -10.65
N ASP A 262 35.81 7.22 -10.70
CA ASP A 262 35.39 8.24 -9.75
C ASP A 262 35.20 7.66 -8.34
N ILE A 263 34.72 6.42 -8.22
CA ILE A 263 34.75 5.65 -6.96
C ILE A 263 36.19 5.52 -6.42
N ALA A 264 37.15 5.22 -7.28
CA ALA A 264 38.56 5.08 -6.88
C ALA A 264 39.21 6.40 -6.46
N ILE A 265 38.81 7.51 -7.10
CA ILE A 265 39.23 8.86 -6.72
C ILE A 265 38.69 9.23 -5.31
N ALA A 266 37.52 8.69 -4.93
CA ALA A 266 36.92 8.86 -3.60
C ALA A 266 37.37 7.80 -2.58
N ASP A 267 38.66 7.46 -2.59
CA ASP A 267 39.36 6.63 -1.60
C ASP A 267 38.92 5.16 -1.49
N ILE A 268 38.12 4.64 -2.42
CA ILE A 268 37.84 3.21 -2.51
C ILE A 268 38.94 2.53 -3.33
N ASN A 269 39.55 1.46 -2.81
CA ASN A 269 40.58 0.74 -3.56
C ASN A 269 39.99 0.28 -4.93
N PRO A 270 40.69 0.52 -6.06
CA PRO A 270 40.21 0.15 -7.39
C PRO A 270 39.77 -1.32 -7.51
N ALA A 271 40.39 -2.23 -6.76
CA ALA A 271 40.03 -3.66 -6.74
C ALA A 271 38.60 -3.91 -6.21
N TYR A 272 38.05 -2.99 -5.43
CA TYR A 272 36.70 -3.08 -4.84
C TYR A 272 35.72 -2.10 -5.47
N ALA A 273 36.11 -1.31 -6.48
CA ALA A 273 35.24 -0.30 -7.08
C ALA A 273 33.95 -0.91 -7.64
N GLN A 274 34.05 -2.05 -8.33
CA GLN A 274 32.87 -2.78 -8.82
C GLN A 274 32.01 -3.30 -7.66
N THR A 275 32.63 -3.94 -6.67
CA THR A 275 31.92 -4.45 -5.49
C THR A 275 31.19 -3.33 -4.75
N TYR A 276 31.82 -2.15 -4.65
CA TYR A 276 31.22 -0.96 -4.05
C TYR A 276 30.01 -0.51 -4.87
N LEU A 277 30.17 -0.34 -6.19
CA LEU A 277 29.07 0.04 -7.10
C LEU A 277 27.89 -0.92 -6.95
N ASP A 278 28.13 -2.22 -7.10
CA ASP A 278 27.11 -3.26 -6.96
C ASP A 278 26.44 -3.23 -5.57
N ALA A 279 27.20 -2.90 -4.52
CA ALA A 279 26.71 -2.81 -3.14
C ALA A 279 25.84 -1.56 -2.87
N ILE A 280 26.01 -0.46 -3.60
CA ILE A 280 25.20 0.75 -3.41
C ILE A 280 24.05 0.91 -4.42
N LEU A 281 24.14 0.26 -5.58
CA LEU A 281 23.05 0.24 -6.55
C LEU A 281 21.78 -0.33 -5.92
N THR A 282 20.63 0.27 -6.21
CA THR A 282 19.36 -0.18 -5.64
C THR A 282 19.07 -1.62 -6.05
N LYS A 283 18.73 -2.46 -5.07
CA LYS A 283 18.27 -3.83 -5.30
C LYS A 283 16.74 -3.84 -5.41
N PRO A 284 16.15 -4.81 -6.14
CA PRO A 284 14.70 -5.00 -6.12
C PRO A 284 14.18 -5.19 -4.68
N ALA A 285 12.97 -4.70 -4.40
CA ALA A 285 12.36 -4.93 -3.10
C ALA A 285 12.08 -6.43 -2.91
N SER A 286 12.09 -6.90 -1.66
CA SER A 286 11.83 -8.32 -1.36
C SER A 286 10.49 -8.80 -1.92
N GLN A 287 9.46 -7.94 -1.90
CA GLN A 287 8.14 -8.23 -2.50
C GLN A 287 8.19 -8.37 -4.03
N ASP A 288 9.01 -7.56 -4.71
CA ASP A 288 9.18 -7.66 -6.17
C ASP A 288 9.90 -8.96 -6.54
N ILE A 289 10.89 -9.37 -5.75
CA ILE A 289 11.58 -10.65 -5.92
C ILE A 289 10.59 -11.80 -5.72
N ILE A 290 9.77 -11.78 -4.66
CA ILE A 290 8.76 -12.81 -4.42
C ILE A 290 7.79 -12.89 -5.60
N ALA A 291 7.26 -11.75 -6.05
CA ALA A 291 6.34 -11.71 -7.18
C ALA A 291 6.98 -12.16 -8.50
N TYR A 292 8.27 -11.87 -8.71
CA TYR A 292 9.04 -12.35 -9.86
C TYR A 292 9.25 -13.86 -9.78
N GLU A 293 9.70 -14.38 -8.64
CA GLU A 293 9.92 -15.82 -8.43
C GLU A 293 8.61 -16.60 -8.58
N LEU A 294 7.50 -16.16 -7.98
CA LEU A 294 6.19 -16.80 -8.16
C LEU A 294 5.78 -16.95 -9.63
N ARG A 295 6.08 -15.97 -10.48
CA ARG A 295 5.75 -16.01 -11.92
C ARG A 295 6.62 -16.97 -12.72
N ASN A 296 7.84 -17.24 -12.26
CA ASN A 296 8.78 -18.10 -12.96
C ASN A 296 8.78 -19.54 -12.40
N ASP A 297 8.83 -19.66 -11.08
CA ASP A 297 8.79 -20.91 -10.32
C ASP A 297 7.90 -20.71 -9.06
N PRO A 298 6.62 -21.10 -9.13
CA PRO A 298 5.71 -21.02 -7.99
C PRO A 298 6.13 -21.84 -6.77
N THR A 299 7.14 -22.72 -6.85
CA THR A 299 7.68 -23.44 -5.68
C THR A 299 8.66 -22.61 -4.86
N LEU A 300 9.08 -21.45 -5.37
CA LEU A 300 10.02 -20.53 -4.73
C LEU A 300 11.38 -21.17 -4.43
N SER A 301 11.84 -22.08 -5.28
CA SER A 301 13.09 -22.83 -5.04
C SER A 301 14.32 -21.92 -4.98
N ASN A 302 14.35 -20.87 -5.80
CA ASN A 302 15.45 -19.91 -5.89
C ASN A 302 15.28 -18.66 -5.01
N LEU A 303 14.12 -18.51 -4.35
CA LEU A 303 13.83 -17.36 -3.47
C LEU A 303 14.87 -17.17 -2.34
N PRO A 304 15.35 -18.21 -1.63
CA PRO A 304 16.34 -18.03 -0.57
C PRO A 304 17.64 -17.35 -1.06
N ALA A 305 18.14 -17.78 -2.22
CA ALA A 305 19.37 -17.24 -2.80
C ALA A 305 19.17 -15.78 -3.25
N MET A 306 18.01 -15.46 -3.84
CA MET A 306 17.68 -14.11 -4.29
C MET A 306 17.49 -13.13 -3.12
N LEU A 307 16.82 -13.55 -2.05
CA LEU A 307 16.67 -12.75 -0.83
C LEU A 307 18.03 -12.51 -0.15
N GLN A 308 18.87 -13.54 -0.06
CA GLN A 308 20.22 -13.40 0.50
C GLN A 308 21.09 -12.43 -0.31
N ARG A 309 20.99 -12.46 -1.65
CA ARG A 309 21.73 -11.56 -2.56
C ARG A 309 21.42 -10.08 -2.33
N ILE A 310 20.23 -9.74 -1.86
CA ILE A 310 19.84 -8.36 -1.52
C ILE A 310 20.06 -8.02 -0.03
N GLY A 311 20.66 -8.93 0.74
CA GLY A 311 21.02 -8.72 2.14
C GLY A 311 20.00 -9.20 3.17
N ILE A 312 18.99 -9.98 2.80
CA ILE A 312 18.08 -10.59 3.78
C ILE A 312 18.79 -11.76 4.47
N HIS A 313 18.76 -11.75 5.80
CA HIS A 313 19.36 -12.82 6.61
C HIS A 313 18.63 -14.16 6.37
N PRO A 314 19.35 -15.30 6.25
CA PRO A 314 18.74 -16.61 5.99
C PRO A 314 17.63 -17.01 6.96
N ASP A 315 17.74 -16.66 8.24
CA ASP A 315 16.74 -16.94 9.29
C ASP A 315 15.35 -16.36 8.99
N TYR A 316 15.25 -15.33 8.13
CA TYR A 316 13.97 -14.72 7.76
C TYR A 316 13.38 -15.27 6.46
N THR A 317 14.07 -16.22 5.81
CA THR A 317 13.62 -16.79 4.53
C THR A 317 12.23 -17.42 4.64
N ASP A 318 11.98 -18.17 5.72
CA ASP A 318 10.69 -18.85 5.90
C ASP A 318 9.54 -17.89 6.14
N ILE A 319 9.81 -16.71 6.72
CA ILE A 319 8.81 -15.63 6.85
C ILE A 319 8.37 -15.18 5.46
N TYR A 320 9.32 -14.87 4.57
CA TYR A 320 9.00 -14.44 3.20
C TYR A 320 8.33 -15.54 2.37
N LYS A 321 8.76 -16.80 2.50
CA LYS A 321 8.08 -17.94 1.87
C LYS A 321 6.63 -18.06 2.33
N THR A 322 6.36 -17.86 3.61
CA THR A 322 5.00 -17.89 4.16
C THR A 322 4.17 -16.74 3.60
N LEU A 323 4.73 -15.52 3.60
CA LEU A 323 4.04 -14.33 3.10
C LEU A 323 3.81 -14.33 1.59
N ALA A 324 4.59 -15.10 0.82
CA ALA A 324 4.42 -15.24 -0.62
C ALA A 324 3.08 -15.89 -1.01
N TYR A 325 2.46 -16.65 -0.11
CA TYR A 325 1.15 -17.27 -0.31
C TYR A 325 0.09 -16.54 0.51
N PRO A 326 -0.48 -15.44 0.01
CA PRO A 326 -1.44 -14.66 0.76
C PRO A 326 -2.70 -15.46 1.05
N ILE A 327 -3.24 -15.25 2.26
CA ILE A 327 -4.59 -15.66 2.59
C ILE A 327 -5.56 -14.65 1.94
N PRO A 328 -6.65 -15.10 1.30
CA PRO A 328 -7.67 -14.22 0.76
C PRO A 328 -8.16 -13.16 1.78
N PRO A 329 -8.52 -11.95 1.33
CA PRO A 329 -9.13 -10.93 2.18
C PRO A 329 -10.36 -11.45 2.92
N VAL A 330 -10.62 -10.92 4.12
CA VAL A 330 -11.75 -11.35 4.97
C VAL A 330 -13.10 -11.28 4.24
N ALA A 331 -13.33 -10.27 3.40
CA ALA A 331 -14.57 -10.15 2.61
C ALA A 331 -14.75 -11.32 1.62
N ASP A 332 -13.67 -11.77 0.99
CA ASP A 332 -13.68 -12.90 0.08
C ASP A 332 -13.91 -14.20 0.87
N LEU A 333 -13.26 -14.34 2.04
CA LEU A 333 -13.48 -15.48 2.94
C LEU A 333 -14.95 -15.56 3.39
N ILE A 334 -15.59 -14.43 3.72
CA ILE A 334 -17.03 -14.40 4.06
C ILE A 334 -17.86 -14.83 2.85
N THR A 335 -17.56 -14.32 1.66
CA THR A 335 -18.27 -14.68 0.43
C THR A 335 -18.13 -16.18 0.13
N MET A 336 -16.93 -16.73 0.27
CA MET A 336 -16.66 -18.17 0.14
C MET A 336 -17.42 -19.00 1.18
N ALA A 337 -17.51 -18.52 2.43
CA ALA A 337 -18.25 -19.20 3.48
C ALA A 337 -19.76 -19.23 3.20
N VAL A 338 -20.34 -18.10 2.80
CA VAL A 338 -21.77 -18.02 2.47
C VAL A 338 -22.11 -18.85 1.24
N ARG A 339 -21.20 -18.92 0.26
CA ARG A 339 -21.37 -19.72 -0.96
C ARG A 339 -20.95 -21.18 -0.80
N GLU A 340 -20.73 -21.67 0.43
CA GLU A 340 -20.38 -23.08 0.72
C GLU A 340 -19.08 -23.56 0.03
N ALA A 341 -18.17 -22.66 -0.32
CA ALA A 341 -16.89 -22.99 -0.94
C ALA A 341 -15.89 -23.67 0.03
N PHE A 342 -16.18 -23.64 1.34
CA PHE A 342 -15.43 -24.38 2.37
C PHE A 342 -16.00 -25.77 2.67
N THR A 343 -17.09 -26.16 2.01
CA THR A 343 -17.85 -27.40 2.22
C THR A 343 -17.84 -28.20 0.90
N PRO A 344 -16.77 -28.97 0.61
CA PRO A 344 -16.54 -29.56 -0.71
C PRO A 344 -17.69 -30.44 -1.22
N GLU A 345 -18.38 -31.14 -0.33
CA GLU A 345 -19.51 -32.00 -0.66
C GLU A 345 -20.70 -31.17 -1.19
N ILE A 346 -20.98 -30.03 -0.55
CA ILE A 346 -22.05 -29.11 -0.93
C ILE A 346 -21.68 -28.38 -2.22
N ALA A 347 -20.44 -27.89 -2.32
CA ALA A 347 -19.94 -27.23 -3.51
C ALA A 347 -19.95 -28.15 -4.73
N ALA A 348 -19.61 -29.43 -4.57
CA ALA A 348 -19.71 -30.43 -5.61
C ALA A 348 -21.17 -30.70 -6.02
N GLN A 349 -22.10 -30.78 -5.06
CA GLN A 349 -23.53 -30.95 -5.34
C GLN A 349 -24.11 -29.79 -6.16
N PHE A 350 -23.65 -28.56 -5.89
CA PHE A 350 -24.03 -27.37 -6.66
C PHE A 350 -23.26 -27.22 -7.99
N GLY A 351 -22.33 -28.13 -8.30
CA GLY A 351 -21.49 -28.02 -9.49
C GLY A 351 -20.56 -26.81 -9.46
N GLN A 352 -20.26 -26.22 -8.30
CA GLN A 352 -19.50 -24.98 -8.18
C GLN A 352 -18.05 -25.09 -8.68
N TYR A 353 -17.50 -26.31 -8.75
CA TYR A 353 -16.18 -26.59 -9.31
C TYR A 353 -16.21 -26.91 -10.82
N GLN A 354 -17.38 -26.91 -11.46
CA GLN A 354 -17.48 -27.15 -12.90
C GLN A 354 -16.82 -26.02 -13.69
N ASP A 355 -16.39 -26.33 -14.90
CA ASP A 355 -15.72 -25.41 -15.82
C ASP A 355 -14.46 -24.73 -15.27
N PHE A 356 -13.84 -25.28 -14.21
CA PHE A 356 -12.59 -24.76 -13.64
C PHE A 356 -11.44 -24.86 -14.66
N PRO A 357 -10.95 -23.72 -15.21
CA PRO A 357 -9.94 -23.76 -16.27
C PRO A 357 -8.56 -24.12 -15.68
N PRO A 358 -7.84 -25.11 -16.23
CA PRO A 358 -6.47 -25.40 -15.80
C PRO A 358 -5.55 -24.17 -15.86
N GLU A 359 -5.71 -23.34 -16.89
CA GLU A 359 -4.92 -22.12 -17.08
C GLU A 359 -5.14 -21.10 -15.95
N PHE A 360 -6.35 -21.05 -15.39
CA PHE A 360 -6.64 -20.19 -14.24
C PHE A 360 -5.85 -20.64 -13.01
N GLU A 361 -5.74 -21.95 -12.77
CA GLU A 361 -4.92 -22.48 -11.67
C GLU A 361 -3.45 -22.09 -11.83
N ASP A 362 -2.92 -22.19 -13.05
CA ASP A 362 -1.53 -21.84 -13.34
C ASP A 362 -1.23 -20.36 -13.09
N PHE A 363 -2.09 -19.45 -13.56
CA PHE A 363 -1.93 -18.02 -13.28
C PHE A 363 -2.21 -17.67 -11.80
N ALA A 364 -3.11 -18.39 -11.13
CA ALA A 364 -3.36 -18.21 -9.70
C ALA A 364 -2.12 -18.58 -8.87
N LYS A 365 -1.44 -19.69 -9.19
CA LYS A 365 -0.15 -20.07 -8.58
C LYS A 365 0.90 -18.98 -8.77
N MET A 366 1.00 -18.40 -9.98
CA MET A 366 1.92 -17.30 -10.27
C MET A 366 1.61 -16.00 -9.50
N LYS A 367 0.44 -15.92 -8.87
CA LYS A 367 0.03 -14.84 -7.97
C LYS A 367 0.13 -15.21 -6.48
N GLY A 368 0.65 -16.40 -6.17
CA GLY A 368 0.76 -16.89 -4.79
C GLY A 368 -0.53 -17.51 -4.24
N LEU A 369 -1.57 -17.69 -5.07
CA LEU A 369 -2.75 -18.44 -4.64
C LEU A 369 -2.48 -19.93 -4.78
N THR A 370 -2.65 -20.67 -3.67
CA THR A 370 -2.57 -22.13 -3.71
C THR A 370 -3.70 -22.70 -4.57
N PRO A 371 -3.55 -23.93 -5.12
CA PRO A 371 -4.62 -24.59 -5.88
C PRO A 371 -5.95 -24.67 -5.12
N GLU A 372 -5.89 -24.82 -3.80
CA GLU A 372 -7.06 -24.83 -2.92
C GLU A 372 -7.78 -23.46 -2.94
N TRP A 373 -7.04 -22.36 -2.78
CA TRP A 373 -7.63 -21.03 -2.83
C TRP A 373 -8.17 -20.68 -4.21
N ALA A 374 -7.47 -21.05 -5.28
CA ALA A 374 -7.95 -20.86 -6.64
C ALA A 374 -9.31 -21.55 -6.86
N LYS A 375 -9.44 -22.81 -6.43
CA LYS A 375 -10.70 -23.56 -6.53
C LYS A 375 -11.83 -22.95 -5.70
N ARG A 376 -11.52 -22.37 -4.53
CA ARG A 376 -12.53 -21.69 -3.70
C ARG A 376 -13.00 -20.37 -4.30
N TYR A 377 -12.08 -19.58 -4.86
CA TYR A 377 -12.44 -18.39 -5.62
C TYR A 377 -13.36 -18.74 -6.79
N TRP A 378 -13.03 -19.81 -7.51
CA TRP A 378 -13.91 -20.33 -8.55
C TRP A 378 -15.25 -20.79 -7.99
N ALA A 379 -15.30 -21.61 -6.94
CA ALA A 379 -16.58 -22.03 -6.37
C ALA A 379 -17.47 -20.86 -5.92
N ALA A 380 -16.84 -19.77 -5.47
CA ALA A 380 -17.53 -18.58 -5.02
C ALA A 380 -17.76 -17.52 -6.11
N HIS A 381 -17.43 -17.72 -7.39
CA HIS A 381 -17.56 -16.66 -8.41
C HIS A 381 -18.95 -16.57 -9.06
N TRP A 382 -19.74 -17.65 -9.01
CA TRP A 382 -21.00 -17.77 -9.74
C TRP A 382 -22.04 -16.70 -9.39
N SER A 383 -22.85 -16.28 -10.36
CA SER A 383 -24.03 -15.45 -10.10
C SER A 383 -25.23 -16.35 -9.82
N LEU A 384 -25.79 -16.25 -8.61
CA LEU A 384 -26.92 -17.08 -8.20
C LEU A 384 -28.26 -16.49 -8.69
N PRO A 385 -29.31 -17.31 -8.89
CA PRO A 385 -30.65 -16.81 -9.17
C PRO A 385 -31.14 -15.84 -8.09
N SER A 386 -31.87 -14.80 -8.47
CA SER A 386 -32.44 -13.84 -7.53
C SER A 386 -33.55 -14.47 -6.66
N PRO A 387 -33.93 -13.86 -5.53
CA PRO A 387 -35.07 -14.36 -4.74
C PRO A 387 -36.36 -14.50 -5.56
N GLN A 388 -36.63 -13.57 -6.48
CA GLN A 388 -37.81 -13.64 -7.35
C GLN A 388 -37.75 -14.81 -8.33
N GLN A 389 -36.57 -15.10 -8.90
CA GLN A 389 -36.36 -16.30 -9.72
C GLN A 389 -36.52 -17.57 -8.87
N GLY A 390 -36.02 -17.57 -7.63
CA GLY A 390 -36.25 -18.62 -6.64
C GLY A 390 -37.74 -18.88 -6.38
N PHE A 391 -38.53 -17.82 -6.18
CA PHE A 391 -39.98 -17.94 -6.00
C PHE A 391 -40.67 -18.50 -7.25
N GLU A 392 -40.26 -18.06 -8.43
CA GLU A 392 -40.80 -18.59 -9.68
C GLU A 392 -40.47 -20.07 -9.88
N MET A 393 -39.25 -20.50 -9.56
CA MET A 393 -38.86 -21.92 -9.55
C MET A 393 -39.70 -22.73 -8.55
N LEU A 394 -39.94 -22.19 -7.35
CA LEU A 394 -40.81 -22.80 -6.35
C LEU A 394 -42.26 -22.96 -6.89
N HIS A 395 -42.83 -21.92 -7.47
CA HIS A 395 -44.20 -21.96 -8.02
C HIS A 395 -44.36 -22.94 -9.18
N ARG A 396 -43.30 -23.14 -9.96
CA ARG A 396 -43.26 -24.10 -11.07
C ARG A 396 -42.97 -25.53 -10.62
N GLY A 397 -42.73 -25.75 -9.32
CA GLY A 397 -42.37 -27.06 -8.77
C GLY A 397 -40.98 -27.55 -9.18
N ALA A 398 -40.13 -26.65 -9.69
CA ALA A 398 -38.76 -26.96 -10.09
C ALA A 398 -37.83 -27.11 -8.88
N ILE A 399 -38.17 -26.45 -7.76
CA ILE A 399 -37.48 -26.59 -6.47
C ILE A 399 -38.51 -26.70 -5.32
N GLY A 400 -38.09 -27.28 -4.20
CA GLY A 400 -38.84 -27.29 -2.95
C GLY A 400 -38.48 -26.15 -1.98
N PHE A 401 -39.18 -26.07 -0.84
CA PHE A 401 -38.89 -25.07 0.20
C PHE A 401 -37.48 -25.18 0.79
N GLY A 402 -36.93 -26.39 0.90
CA GLY A 402 -35.57 -26.60 1.39
C GLY A 402 -34.51 -26.03 0.44
N GLU A 403 -34.67 -26.27 -0.86
CA GLU A 403 -33.79 -25.72 -1.90
C GLU A 403 -33.93 -24.19 -2.01
N LEU A 404 -35.13 -23.64 -1.82
CA LEU A 404 -35.32 -22.19 -1.74
C LEU A 404 -34.60 -21.60 -0.52
N ASP A 405 -34.66 -22.24 0.66
CA ASP A 405 -33.92 -21.78 1.84
C ASP A 405 -32.39 -21.84 1.61
N MET A 406 -31.90 -22.89 0.93
CA MET A 406 -30.50 -23.02 0.52
C MET A 406 -30.09 -21.88 -0.44
N LEU A 407 -30.92 -21.55 -1.44
CA LEU A 407 -30.66 -20.43 -2.34
C LEU A 407 -30.63 -19.09 -1.59
N LEU A 408 -31.62 -18.82 -0.72
CA LEU A 408 -31.66 -17.59 0.07
C LEU A 408 -30.46 -17.49 1.04
N ARG A 409 -30.00 -18.61 1.60
CA ARG A 409 -28.75 -18.67 2.37
C ARG A 409 -27.55 -18.25 1.53
N ALA A 410 -27.38 -18.84 0.35
CA ALA A 410 -26.24 -18.57 -0.52
C ALA A 410 -26.25 -17.14 -1.12
N LEU A 411 -27.42 -16.50 -1.17
CA LEU A 411 -27.60 -15.07 -1.49
C LEU A 411 -27.33 -14.14 -0.30
N ASP A 412 -26.85 -14.66 0.83
CA ASP A 412 -26.61 -13.92 2.07
C ASP A 412 -27.87 -13.27 2.68
N VAL A 413 -29.04 -13.85 2.46
CA VAL A 413 -30.26 -13.41 3.16
C VAL A 413 -30.17 -13.88 4.61
N MET A 414 -30.24 -12.93 5.56
CA MET A 414 -30.16 -13.26 6.99
C MET A 414 -31.23 -14.30 7.37
N PRO A 415 -30.91 -15.30 8.22
CA PRO A 415 -31.85 -16.35 8.62
C PRO A 415 -33.21 -15.84 9.10
N PHE A 416 -33.23 -14.71 9.82
CA PHE A 416 -34.46 -14.07 10.31
C PHE A 416 -35.46 -13.69 9.20
N TRP A 417 -34.97 -13.36 8.01
CA TRP A 417 -35.76 -12.89 6.87
C TRP A 417 -36.19 -14.00 5.92
N ARG A 418 -35.51 -15.16 5.91
CA ARG A 418 -35.77 -16.23 4.93
C ARG A 418 -37.21 -16.73 4.97
N ASP A 419 -37.68 -17.15 6.14
CA ASP A 419 -39.07 -17.61 6.34
C ASP A 419 -40.10 -16.51 5.98
N LYS A 420 -39.80 -15.25 6.31
CA LYS A 420 -40.69 -14.11 5.99
C LYS A 420 -40.77 -13.83 4.50
N LEU A 421 -39.64 -13.93 3.79
CA LEU A 421 -39.58 -13.80 2.33
C LEU A 421 -40.29 -14.97 1.64
N THR A 422 -40.09 -16.20 2.13
CA THR A 422 -40.79 -17.39 1.62
C THR A 422 -42.31 -17.26 1.77
N LYS A 423 -42.82 -16.69 2.88
CA LYS A 423 -44.26 -16.44 3.10
C LYS A 423 -44.90 -15.45 2.13
N ILE A 424 -44.11 -14.64 1.44
CA ILE A 424 -44.61 -13.70 0.42
C ILE A 424 -44.32 -14.17 -1.01
N ALA A 425 -43.79 -15.39 -1.19
CA ALA A 425 -43.53 -15.94 -2.52
C ALA A 425 -44.84 -16.04 -3.34
N TYR A 426 -45.89 -16.58 -2.72
CA TYR A 426 -47.17 -16.82 -3.40
C TYR A 426 -48.02 -15.56 -3.53
N ARG A 427 -48.74 -15.47 -4.66
CA ARG A 427 -49.71 -14.40 -4.89
C ARG A 427 -50.90 -14.53 -3.93
N ARG A 428 -51.35 -13.40 -3.40
CA ARG A 428 -52.62 -13.30 -2.67
C ARG A 428 -53.80 -13.28 -3.65
N MET A 429 -54.98 -13.69 -3.18
CA MET A 429 -56.21 -13.65 -3.99
C MET A 429 -56.49 -12.22 -4.47
N THR A 430 -56.95 -12.06 -5.72
CA THR A 430 -57.29 -10.72 -6.21
C THR A 430 -58.61 -10.23 -5.61
N ARG A 431 -58.80 -8.90 -5.53
CA ARG A 431 -60.08 -8.30 -5.09
C ARG A 431 -61.28 -8.80 -5.90
N VAL A 432 -61.08 -9.14 -7.17
CA VAL A 432 -62.14 -9.66 -8.04
C VAL A 432 -62.48 -11.10 -7.64
N ASP A 433 -61.47 -11.94 -7.46
CA ASP A 433 -61.66 -13.35 -7.10
C ASP A 433 -62.25 -13.48 -5.70
N ILE A 434 -61.79 -12.68 -4.72
CA ILE A 434 -62.36 -12.62 -3.36
C ILE A 434 -63.88 -12.38 -3.43
N ARG A 435 -64.33 -11.36 -4.20
CA ARG A 435 -65.76 -11.05 -4.35
C ARG A 435 -66.55 -12.17 -5.02
N ARG A 436 -65.98 -12.77 -6.08
CA ARG A 436 -66.62 -13.87 -6.81
C ARG A 436 -66.74 -15.11 -5.93
N MET A 437 -65.68 -15.47 -5.21
CA MET A 437 -65.66 -16.59 -4.27
C MET A 437 -66.67 -16.41 -3.15
N TYR A 438 -66.80 -15.20 -2.60
CA TYR A 438 -67.82 -14.90 -1.60
C TYR A 438 -69.24 -15.05 -2.15
N LYS A 439 -69.52 -14.49 -3.34
CA LYS A 439 -70.83 -14.63 -4.00
C LYS A 439 -71.18 -16.09 -4.32
N LEU A 440 -70.18 -16.92 -4.59
CA LEU A 440 -70.33 -18.35 -4.85
C LEU A 440 -70.34 -19.20 -3.56
N GLY A 441 -70.20 -18.59 -2.37
CA GLY A 441 -70.18 -19.28 -1.09
C GLY A 441 -68.90 -20.07 -0.80
N VAL A 442 -67.82 -19.83 -1.55
CA VAL A 442 -66.53 -20.52 -1.39
C VAL A 442 -65.74 -19.98 -0.19
N VAL A 443 -65.91 -18.70 0.13
CA VAL A 443 -65.31 -18.06 1.31
C VAL A 443 -66.36 -17.35 2.14
N THR A 444 -66.16 -17.33 3.44
CA THR A 444 -67.00 -16.63 4.42
C THR A 444 -66.70 -15.13 4.46
N LEU A 445 -67.58 -14.34 5.07
CA LEU A 445 -67.39 -12.89 5.21
C LEU A 445 -66.14 -12.55 6.05
N ALA A 446 -65.84 -13.36 7.05
CA ALA A 446 -64.63 -13.20 7.87
C ALA A 446 -63.35 -13.46 7.05
N GLU A 447 -63.37 -14.47 6.18
CA GLU A 447 -62.26 -14.78 5.26
C GLU A 447 -62.09 -13.70 4.18
N VAL A 448 -63.17 -13.06 3.73
CA VAL A 448 -63.11 -11.88 2.85
C VAL A 448 -62.35 -10.74 3.52
N TYR A 449 -62.67 -10.44 4.79
CA TYR A 449 -61.96 -9.41 5.56
C TYR A 449 -60.47 -9.76 5.70
N ALA A 450 -60.15 -10.99 6.11
CA ALA A 450 -58.77 -11.45 6.24
C ALA A 450 -58.00 -11.35 4.91
N ALA A 451 -58.61 -11.74 3.78
CA ALA A 451 -57.99 -11.65 2.47
C ALA A 451 -57.70 -10.19 2.04
N TYR A 452 -58.56 -9.23 2.39
CA TYR A 452 -58.27 -7.82 2.15
C TYR A 452 -57.12 -7.28 3.04
N ILE A 453 -57.02 -7.73 4.30
CA ILE A 453 -55.85 -7.40 5.15
C ILE A 453 -54.56 -7.94 4.53
N GLU A 454 -54.57 -9.18 4.04
CA GLU A 454 -53.40 -9.79 3.38
C GLU A 454 -52.98 -9.08 2.08
N LEU A 455 -53.92 -8.42 1.40
CA LEU A 455 -53.63 -7.54 0.26
C LEU A 455 -53.02 -6.18 0.65
N GLY A 456 -52.87 -5.90 1.95
CA GLY A 456 -52.26 -4.68 2.47
C GLY A 456 -53.26 -3.54 2.76
N TYR A 457 -54.57 -3.82 2.74
CA TYR A 457 -55.54 -2.83 3.22
C TYR A 457 -55.42 -2.65 4.74
N ASN A 458 -55.54 -1.41 5.22
CA ASN A 458 -55.71 -1.16 6.65
C ASN A 458 -57.07 -1.71 7.13
N ALA A 459 -57.23 -1.90 8.45
CA ALA A 459 -58.44 -2.47 9.05
C ALA A 459 -59.74 -1.76 8.62
N ARG A 460 -59.74 -0.42 8.56
CA ARG A 460 -60.90 0.38 8.16
C ARG A 460 -61.32 0.08 6.72
N ASP A 461 -60.36 0.10 5.80
CA ASP A 461 -60.66 -0.05 4.38
C ASP A 461 -60.91 -1.51 4.00
N ALA A 462 -60.28 -2.47 4.70
CA ALA A 462 -60.63 -3.89 4.61
C ALA A 462 -62.08 -4.16 5.05
N GLN A 463 -62.55 -3.52 6.13
CA GLN A 463 -63.94 -3.62 6.57
C GLN A 463 -64.90 -3.06 5.51
N ARG A 464 -64.63 -1.86 4.99
CA ARG A 464 -65.45 -1.24 3.93
C ARG A 464 -65.53 -2.08 2.67
N MET A 465 -64.42 -2.68 2.25
CA MET A 465 -64.38 -3.58 1.10
C MET A 465 -65.16 -4.87 1.35
N THR A 466 -65.16 -5.36 2.60
CA THR A 466 -65.95 -6.52 3.04
C THR A 466 -67.44 -6.22 2.99
N ASP A 467 -67.87 -5.08 3.54
CA ASP A 467 -69.26 -4.63 3.52
C ASP A 467 -69.75 -4.41 2.09
N PHE A 468 -68.93 -3.78 1.25
CA PHE A 468 -69.20 -3.64 -0.17
C PHE A 468 -69.40 -5.01 -0.86
N THR A 469 -68.54 -5.98 -0.54
CA THR A 469 -68.60 -7.33 -1.12
C THR A 469 -69.89 -8.04 -0.71
N ALA A 470 -70.32 -7.87 0.54
CA ALA A 470 -71.59 -8.41 1.04
C ALA A 470 -72.79 -7.85 0.27
N VAL A 471 -72.87 -6.52 0.11
CA VAL A 471 -73.94 -5.86 -0.63
C VAL A 471 -73.93 -6.25 -2.12
N TRP A 472 -72.74 -6.28 -2.73
CA TRP A 472 -72.58 -6.65 -4.14
C TRP A 472 -73.01 -8.10 -4.45
N ALA A 473 -72.89 -9.00 -3.48
CA ALA A 473 -73.23 -10.41 -3.64
C ALA A 473 -74.75 -10.70 -3.58
N LEU A 474 -75.56 -9.76 -3.10
CA LEU A 474 -77.02 -9.93 -3.01
C LEU A 474 -77.65 -10.15 -4.41
N PRO A 475 -78.58 -11.11 -4.57
CA PRO A 475 -79.30 -11.29 -5.82
C PRO A 475 -80.17 -10.06 -6.10
N ALA A 476 -80.24 -9.62 -7.36
CA ALA A 476 -81.18 -8.59 -7.77
C ALA A 476 -82.60 -9.13 -7.58
N HIS A 477 -83.38 -8.55 -6.67
CA HIS A 477 -84.80 -8.90 -6.51
C HIS A 477 -85.52 -8.66 -7.85
N ALA A 478 -86.26 -9.65 -8.33
CA ALA A 478 -87.15 -9.48 -9.48
C ALA A 478 -88.19 -8.40 -9.13
N SER A 479 -88.07 -7.23 -9.76
CA SER A 479 -88.93 -6.08 -9.48
C SER A 479 -90.33 -6.31 -10.06
N ILE A 480 -91.35 -6.38 -9.19
CA ILE A 480 -92.75 -6.25 -9.60
C ILE A 480 -92.91 -4.96 -10.41
N THR A 481 -93.62 -5.01 -11.54
CA THR A 481 -93.78 -3.84 -12.41
C THR A 481 -95.08 -3.10 -12.11
N ARG A 482 -95.16 -1.83 -12.50
CA ARG A 482 -96.41 -1.05 -12.44
C ARG A 482 -97.57 -1.75 -13.14
N SER A 483 -97.29 -2.44 -14.24
CA SER A 483 -98.31 -3.16 -15.01
C SER A 483 -98.87 -4.35 -14.25
N ASP A 484 -98.02 -5.05 -13.48
CA ASP A 484 -98.46 -6.20 -12.68
C ASP A 484 -99.43 -5.74 -11.59
N ILE A 485 -99.15 -4.60 -10.96
CA ILE A 485 -100.00 -3.99 -9.93
C ILE A 485 -101.37 -3.57 -10.51
N LEU A 486 -101.38 -2.87 -11.65
CA LEU A 486 -102.63 -2.44 -12.29
C LEU A 486 -103.47 -3.62 -12.80
N THR A 487 -102.81 -4.69 -13.27
CA THR A 487 -103.49 -5.92 -13.70
C THR A 487 -104.15 -6.63 -12.52
N ALA A 488 -103.43 -6.76 -11.40
CA ALA A 488 -103.98 -7.32 -10.16
C ALA A 488 -105.18 -6.49 -9.64
N TYR A 489 -105.12 -5.16 -9.76
CA TYR A 489 -106.23 -4.28 -9.40
C TYR A 489 -107.44 -4.42 -10.33
N LYS A 490 -107.21 -4.48 -11.65
CA LYS A 490 -108.29 -4.72 -12.64
C LYS A 490 -109.01 -6.04 -12.35
N GLY A 491 -108.24 -7.11 -12.11
CA GLY A 491 -108.74 -8.46 -11.80
C GLY A 491 -109.34 -8.63 -10.41
N ARG A 492 -109.47 -7.55 -9.61
CA ARG A 492 -109.97 -7.56 -8.22
C ARG A 492 -109.14 -8.43 -7.26
N MET A 493 -107.89 -8.74 -7.59
CA MET A 493 -106.97 -9.49 -6.71
C MET A 493 -106.46 -8.64 -5.55
N ILE A 494 -106.39 -7.33 -5.75
CA ILE A 494 -106.07 -6.32 -4.74
C ILE A 494 -107.09 -5.19 -4.80
N ASN A 495 -107.26 -4.46 -3.71
CA ASN A 495 -108.16 -3.31 -3.64
C ASN A 495 -107.45 -1.99 -4.03
N ARG A 496 -108.22 -0.91 -4.18
CA ARG A 496 -107.70 0.39 -4.65
C ARG A 496 -106.64 0.98 -3.73
N SER A 497 -106.81 0.80 -2.42
CA SER A 497 -105.87 1.29 -1.42
C SER A 497 -104.55 0.54 -1.49
N GLU A 498 -104.60 -0.78 -1.60
CA GLU A 498 -103.42 -1.65 -1.76
C GLU A 498 -102.65 -1.35 -3.05
N ALA A 499 -103.36 -1.21 -4.18
CA ALA A 499 -102.75 -0.84 -5.44
C ALA A 499 -102.07 0.55 -5.38
N SER A 500 -102.72 1.52 -4.72
CA SER A 500 -102.18 2.87 -4.55
C SER A 500 -100.93 2.90 -3.67
N GLN A 501 -100.86 2.05 -2.64
CA GLN A 501 -99.68 1.95 -1.76
C GLN A 501 -98.50 1.30 -2.49
N LEU A 502 -98.74 0.20 -3.22
CA LEU A 502 -97.69 -0.47 -3.99
C LEU A 502 -97.10 0.43 -5.08
N LEU A 503 -97.93 1.25 -5.75
CA LEU A 503 -97.44 2.25 -6.69
C LEU A 503 -96.66 3.40 -5.99
N ALA A 504 -97.01 3.73 -4.73
CA ALA A 504 -96.28 4.71 -3.92
C ALA A 504 -94.85 4.25 -3.64
N ASP A 505 -94.71 2.99 -3.24
CA ASP A 505 -93.43 2.39 -2.87
C ASP A 505 -92.50 2.27 -4.10
N MET A 506 -93.08 2.26 -5.32
CA MET A 506 -92.36 2.35 -6.58
C MET A 506 -92.01 3.79 -7.02
N GLY A 507 -92.38 4.79 -6.22
CA GLY A 507 -92.05 6.20 -6.46
C GLY A 507 -93.02 6.95 -7.36
N GLU A 508 -94.24 6.44 -7.60
CA GLU A 508 -95.25 7.18 -8.36
C GLU A 508 -95.87 8.33 -7.55
N ASP A 509 -95.96 9.49 -8.19
CA ASP A 509 -96.56 10.70 -7.60
C ASP A 509 -98.06 10.51 -7.30
N PRO A 510 -98.62 11.12 -6.23
CA PRO A 510 -100.05 11.07 -5.91
C PRO A 510 -101.00 11.29 -7.09
N PHE A 511 -100.72 12.23 -7.98
CA PHE A 511 -101.60 12.53 -9.11
C PHE A 511 -101.63 11.39 -10.13
N HIS A 512 -100.46 10.89 -10.54
CA HIS A 512 -100.36 9.80 -11.52
C HIS A 512 -100.99 8.50 -11.01
N ARG A 513 -100.81 8.17 -9.73
CA ARG A 513 -101.45 6.99 -9.13
C ARG A 513 -102.97 7.08 -9.17
N GLY A 514 -103.52 8.24 -8.81
CA GLY A 514 -104.96 8.49 -8.88
C GLY A 514 -105.50 8.27 -10.30
N PHE A 515 -104.89 8.92 -11.28
CA PHE A 515 -105.28 8.80 -12.69
C PHE A 515 -105.22 7.35 -13.21
N MET A 516 -104.15 6.61 -12.88
CA MET A 516 -104.00 5.22 -13.32
C MET A 516 -105.09 4.30 -12.74
N LEU A 517 -105.45 4.46 -11.47
CA LEU A 517 -106.48 3.66 -10.82
C LEU A 517 -107.88 4.03 -11.32
N ASP A 518 -108.15 5.32 -11.53
CA ASP A 518 -109.43 5.81 -12.06
C ASP A 518 -109.68 5.31 -13.48
N ALA A 519 -108.64 5.26 -14.32
CA ALA A 519 -108.74 4.68 -15.67
C ALA A 519 -109.08 3.17 -15.65
N VAL A 520 -108.60 2.43 -14.65
CA VAL A 520 -108.95 1.01 -14.46
C VAL A 520 -110.39 0.87 -13.97
N ASP A 521 -110.84 1.74 -13.05
CA ASP A 521 -112.22 1.74 -12.55
C ASP A 521 -113.24 2.08 -13.63
N TYR A 522 -112.93 3.04 -14.50
CA TYR A 522 -113.75 3.38 -15.66
C TYR A 522 -113.93 2.17 -16.60
N LYS A 523 -112.84 1.45 -16.90
CA LYS A 523 -112.89 0.23 -17.73
C LYS A 523 -113.74 -0.88 -17.11
N LYS A 524 -113.70 -1.04 -15.77
CA LYS A 524 -114.54 -2.02 -15.06
C LYS A 524 -116.03 -1.67 -15.14
N GLY A 525 -116.37 -0.38 -15.24
CA GLY A 525 -117.74 0.10 -15.45
C GLY A 525 -118.30 -0.28 -16.82
N LEU A 526 -117.51 -0.13 -17.88
CA LEU A 526 -117.93 -0.48 -19.25
C LEU A 526 -118.24 -1.97 -19.42
N GLU A 527 -117.42 -2.87 -18.86
CA GLU A 527 -117.63 -4.33 -18.94
C GLU A 527 -118.98 -4.78 -18.33
N VAL A 528 -119.51 -4.04 -17.35
CA VAL A 528 -120.82 -4.32 -16.73
C VAL A 528 -121.97 -3.93 -17.66
N ILE A 529 -121.84 -2.83 -18.40
CA ILE A 529 -122.85 -2.37 -19.36
C ILE A 529 -122.94 -3.35 -20.54
N ASP A 530 -121.80 -3.74 -21.13
CA ASP A 530 -121.73 -4.73 -22.21
C ASP A 530 -122.39 -6.06 -21.84
N SER A 531 -122.19 -6.51 -20.59
CA SER A 531 -122.78 -7.75 -20.09
C SER A 531 -124.31 -7.67 -20.01
N LYS A 532 -124.86 -6.49 -19.65
CA LYS A 532 -126.32 -6.26 -19.63
C LYS A 532 -126.90 -6.19 -21.03
N ILE A 533 -126.23 -5.52 -21.97
CA ILE A 533 -126.64 -5.47 -23.39
C ILE A 533 -126.76 -6.88 -23.96
N LYS A 534 -125.74 -7.72 -23.76
CA LYS A 534 -125.76 -9.13 -24.20
C LYS A 534 -126.92 -9.92 -23.59
N GLY A 535 -127.20 -9.71 -22.31
CA GLY A 535 -128.33 -10.36 -21.62
C GLY A 535 -129.68 -9.97 -22.24
N ILE A 536 -129.88 -8.68 -22.52
CA ILE A 536 -131.11 -8.16 -23.14
C ILE A 536 -131.26 -8.67 -24.58
N GLY A 537 -130.17 -8.70 -25.36
CA GLY A 537 -130.18 -9.23 -26.72
C GLY A 537 -130.60 -10.69 -26.81
N ASN A 538 -130.09 -11.52 -25.89
CA ASN A 538 -130.48 -12.92 -25.82
C ASN A 538 -131.97 -13.11 -25.52
N LEU A 539 -132.57 -12.22 -24.72
CA LEU A 539 -134.01 -12.28 -24.42
C LEU A 539 -134.84 -11.89 -25.66
N TYR A 540 -134.32 -11.01 -26.52
CA TYR A 540 -134.98 -10.62 -27.76
C TYR A 540 -134.90 -11.69 -28.85
N THR A 541 -133.71 -12.26 -29.10
CA THR A 541 -133.53 -13.30 -30.14
C THR A 541 -134.28 -14.58 -29.83
N ASN A 542 -134.47 -14.92 -28.55
CA ASN A 542 -135.30 -16.05 -28.12
C ASN A 542 -136.81 -15.74 -28.03
N HIS A 543 -137.27 -14.62 -28.60
CA HIS A 543 -138.67 -14.18 -28.63
C HIS A 543 -139.33 -13.98 -27.26
N ILE A 544 -138.55 -13.84 -26.17
CA ILE A 544 -139.07 -13.55 -24.83
C ILE A 544 -139.43 -12.06 -24.71
N TYR A 545 -138.60 -11.20 -25.30
CA TYR A 545 -138.90 -9.77 -25.45
C TYR A 545 -139.36 -9.47 -26.87
N ASP A 546 -140.31 -8.55 -26.99
CA ASP A 546 -140.64 -7.91 -28.27
C ASP A 546 -139.77 -6.68 -28.50
N ALA A 547 -139.83 -6.12 -29.71
CA ALA A 547 -138.97 -5.00 -30.10
C ALA A 547 -139.12 -3.78 -29.16
N ASN A 548 -140.35 -3.45 -28.75
CA ASN A 548 -140.61 -2.31 -27.89
C ASN A 548 -140.03 -2.52 -26.49
N LYS A 549 -140.18 -3.73 -25.94
CA LYS A 549 -139.64 -4.09 -24.62
C LYS A 549 -138.11 -4.14 -24.61
N THR A 550 -137.49 -4.64 -25.67
CA THR A 550 -136.02 -4.66 -25.80
C THR A 550 -135.45 -3.25 -25.87
N ILE A 551 -136.07 -2.36 -26.65
CA ILE A 551 -135.68 -0.95 -26.75
C ILE A 551 -135.81 -0.24 -25.39
N ASP A 552 -136.90 -0.46 -24.64
CA ASP A 552 -137.08 0.12 -23.30
C ASP A 552 -136.02 -0.36 -22.29
N GLU A 553 -135.69 -1.65 -22.28
CA GLU A 553 -134.66 -2.21 -21.40
C GLU A 553 -133.24 -1.75 -21.77
N LEU A 554 -132.93 -1.58 -23.06
CA LEU A 554 -131.66 -0.99 -23.49
C LEU A 554 -131.58 0.51 -23.15
N GLY A 555 -132.69 1.24 -23.27
CA GLY A 555 -132.76 2.66 -22.91
C GLY A 555 -132.47 2.92 -21.43
N LYS A 556 -132.78 1.97 -20.54
CA LYS A 556 -132.45 2.04 -19.10
C LYS A 556 -130.94 1.95 -18.81
N LEU A 557 -130.13 1.58 -19.80
CA LEU A 557 -128.67 1.51 -19.68
C LEU A 557 -127.96 2.82 -20.08
N ASP A 558 -128.72 3.88 -20.39
CA ASP A 558 -128.21 5.20 -20.81
C ASP A 558 -127.36 5.13 -22.10
N ILE A 559 -127.68 4.14 -22.96
CA ILE A 559 -127.04 3.92 -24.26
C ILE A 559 -127.67 4.87 -25.29
N PRO A 560 -126.88 5.50 -26.17
CA PRO A 560 -127.39 6.35 -27.26
C PRO A 560 -128.42 5.64 -28.16
N SER A 561 -129.46 6.36 -28.60
CA SER A 561 -130.56 5.78 -29.37
C SER A 561 -130.14 5.16 -30.71
N ASP A 562 -129.13 5.72 -31.36
CA ASP A 562 -128.52 5.21 -32.60
C ASP A 562 -127.83 3.85 -32.40
N GLU A 563 -127.22 3.64 -31.22
CA GLU A 563 -126.60 2.37 -30.86
C GLU A 563 -127.65 1.29 -30.52
N ILE A 564 -128.78 1.68 -29.93
CA ILE A 564 -129.93 0.78 -29.72
C ILE A 564 -130.52 0.33 -31.06
N GLU A 565 -130.68 1.23 -32.03
CA GLU A 565 -131.15 0.89 -33.39
C GLU A 565 -130.23 -0.13 -34.06
N LEU A 566 -128.91 0.06 -33.97
CA LEU A 566 -127.93 -0.86 -34.54
C LEU A 566 -128.02 -2.26 -33.92
N LEU A 567 -128.17 -2.36 -32.59
CA LEU A 567 -128.32 -3.64 -31.89
C LEU A 567 -129.62 -4.37 -32.31
N MET A 568 -130.72 -3.62 -32.46
CA MET A 568 -132.00 -4.18 -32.89
C MET A 568 -131.96 -4.68 -34.33
N GLU A 569 -131.28 -3.97 -35.24
CA GLU A 569 -131.05 -4.41 -36.62
C GLU A 569 -130.22 -5.70 -36.66
N GLN A 570 -129.15 -5.77 -35.88
CA GLN A 570 -128.32 -6.97 -35.80
C GLN A 570 -129.13 -8.20 -35.36
N TRP A 571 -129.92 -8.08 -34.29
CA TRP A 571 -130.70 -9.21 -33.78
C TRP A 571 -131.91 -9.58 -34.65
N TYR A 572 -132.43 -8.66 -35.47
CA TYR A 572 -133.47 -8.98 -36.45
C TYR A 572 -132.99 -10.06 -37.45
N PHE A 573 -131.74 -9.97 -37.90
CA PHE A 573 -131.16 -10.98 -38.79
C PHE A 573 -130.86 -12.31 -38.09
N ASP A 574 -130.53 -12.29 -36.79
CA ASP A 574 -130.32 -13.52 -36.01
C ASP A 574 -131.62 -14.35 -35.89
N ILE A 575 -132.79 -13.72 -35.87
CA ILE A 575 -134.10 -14.37 -35.77
C ILE A 575 -134.52 -15.06 -37.09
N GLN A 576 -134.23 -14.47 -38.26
CA GLN A 576 -134.69 -15.01 -39.57
C GLN A 576 -133.91 -16.26 -40.04
N GLY A 577 -132.88 -16.70 -39.30
CA GLY A 577 -132.00 -17.80 -39.66
C GLY A 577 -132.40 -19.21 -39.19
N GLU A 578 -133.54 -19.41 -38.51
CA GLU A 578 -133.90 -20.73 -37.94
C GLU A 578 -134.79 -21.60 -38.87
N THR A 579 -134.31 -22.81 -39.24
CA THR A 579 -135.06 -23.86 -39.99
C THR A 579 -136.04 -24.68 -39.11
N PRO A 580 -137.22 -25.09 -39.62
CA PRO A 580 -138.23 -25.84 -38.84
C PRO A 580 -137.84 -27.30 -38.53
N ARG A 581 -138.33 -27.84 -37.40
CA ARG A 581 -138.07 -29.22 -36.92
C ARG A 581 -138.85 -30.28 -37.72
N LEU A 582 -138.17 -31.30 -38.25
CA LEU A 582 -138.75 -32.46 -38.96
C LEU A 582 -138.94 -33.69 -38.03
N TRP A 583 -139.80 -34.66 -38.40
CA TRP A 583 -139.93 -35.94 -37.66
C TRP A 583 -138.67 -36.80 -37.79
N THR A 584 -138.36 -37.66 -36.82
CA THR A 584 -137.19 -38.55 -36.93
C THR A 584 -137.48 -39.74 -37.87
N THR A 585 -136.45 -40.32 -38.46
CA THR A 585 -136.55 -41.49 -39.38
C THR A 585 -137.40 -42.62 -38.79
N SER A 586 -137.21 -42.93 -37.50
CA SER A 586 -137.94 -43.99 -36.81
C SER A 586 -139.43 -43.65 -36.64
N GLN A 587 -139.75 -42.39 -36.36
CA GLN A 587 -141.14 -41.92 -36.29
C GLN A 587 -141.81 -42.00 -37.66
N THR A 588 -141.12 -41.55 -38.71
CA THR A 588 -141.65 -41.58 -40.08
C THR A 588 -141.96 -43.01 -40.53
N LEU A 589 -141.05 -43.96 -40.30
CA LEU A 589 -141.26 -45.37 -40.66
C LEU A 589 -142.34 -46.04 -39.79
N GLY A 590 -142.37 -45.73 -38.50
CA GLY A 590 -143.44 -46.18 -37.60
C GLY A 590 -144.82 -45.71 -38.07
N PHE A 591 -144.93 -44.44 -38.48
CA PHE A 591 -146.20 -43.90 -38.99
C PHE A 591 -146.62 -44.49 -40.32
N VAL A 592 -145.69 -44.86 -41.21
CA VAL A 592 -146.05 -45.57 -42.46
C VAL A 592 -146.52 -46.99 -42.12
N LYS A 593 -145.84 -47.70 -41.22
CA LYS A 593 -146.17 -49.07 -40.82
C LYS A 593 -147.53 -49.16 -40.10
N ASP A 594 -147.83 -48.18 -39.25
CA ASP A 594 -149.10 -48.10 -38.52
C ASP A 594 -150.24 -47.49 -39.37
N GLU A 595 -150.02 -47.29 -40.69
CA GLU A 595 -150.94 -46.66 -41.65
C GLU A 595 -151.39 -45.23 -41.25
N LEU A 596 -150.66 -44.57 -40.35
CA LEU A 596 -150.93 -43.19 -39.91
C LEU A 596 -150.58 -42.15 -40.98
N ILE A 597 -149.63 -42.48 -41.87
CA ILE A 597 -149.31 -41.69 -43.06
C ILE A 597 -149.17 -42.62 -44.28
N THR A 598 -149.46 -42.10 -45.47
CA THR A 598 -149.30 -42.88 -46.70
C THR A 598 -147.80 -43.15 -46.98
N PRO A 599 -147.46 -44.26 -47.65
CA PRO A 599 -146.08 -44.55 -48.05
C PRO A 599 -145.43 -43.39 -48.82
N GLU A 600 -146.18 -42.71 -49.69
CA GLU A 600 -145.74 -41.54 -50.45
C GLU A 600 -145.42 -40.34 -49.54
N ARG A 601 -146.20 -40.13 -48.47
CA ARG A 601 -145.90 -39.08 -47.49
C ARG A 601 -144.68 -39.44 -46.66
N GLY A 602 -144.53 -40.72 -46.31
CA GLY A 602 -143.31 -41.26 -45.70
C GLY A 602 -142.07 -41.00 -46.56
N LYS A 603 -142.14 -41.23 -47.88
CA LYS A 603 -141.04 -40.91 -48.82
C LYS A 603 -140.66 -39.43 -48.77
N GLN A 604 -141.63 -38.52 -48.78
CA GLN A 604 -141.35 -37.07 -48.74
C GLN A 604 -140.65 -36.65 -47.45
N GLU A 605 -141.08 -37.20 -46.31
CA GLU A 605 -140.50 -36.87 -45.02
C GLU A 605 -139.07 -37.44 -44.89
N LEU A 606 -138.83 -38.67 -45.33
CA LEU A 606 -137.47 -39.24 -45.39
C LEU A 606 -136.56 -38.45 -46.33
N LYS A 607 -137.09 -37.92 -47.44
CA LYS A 607 -136.33 -37.06 -48.35
C LYS A 607 -136.02 -35.70 -47.70
N ALA A 608 -136.92 -35.14 -46.91
CA ALA A 608 -136.68 -33.93 -46.13
C ALA A 608 -135.65 -34.15 -45.00
N LEU A 609 -135.56 -35.38 -44.47
CA LEU A 609 -134.51 -35.80 -43.53
C LEU A 609 -133.15 -36.07 -44.21
N GLY A 610 -133.08 -36.03 -45.53
CA GLY A 610 -131.85 -36.18 -46.30
C GLY A 610 -131.51 -37.61 -46.76
N TYR A 611 -132.45 -38.56 -46.73
CA TYR A 611 -132.25 -39.90 -47.30
C TYR A 611 -132.39 -39.91 -48.83
N ASP A 612 -131.56 -40.71 -49.51
CA ASP A 612 -131.65 -40.94 -50.95
C ASP A 612 -132.75 -41.94 -51.33
N ASP A 613 -133.08 -42.01 -52.63
CA ASP A 613 -134.18 -42.83 -53.12
C ASP A 613 -133.92 -44.36 -52.94
N GLU A 614 -132.66 -44.80 -52.83
CA GLU A 614 -132.31 -46.20 -52.57
C GLU A 614 -132.64 -46.58 -51.12
N HIS A 615 -132.18 -45.80 -50.15
CA HIS A 615 -132.44 -46.02 -48.72
C HIS A 615 -133.92 -45.92 -48.41
N ILE A 616 -134.62 -44.94 -48.99
CA ILE A 616 -136.08 -44.80 -48.84
C ILE A 616 -136.80 -46.05 -49.36
N THR A 617 -136.35 -46.62 -50.47
CA THR A 617 -136.94 -47.84 -51.03
C THR A 617 -136.69 -49.06 -50.14
N ILE A 618 -135.49 -49.20 -49.58
CA ILE A 618 -135.17 -50.28 -48.63
C ILE A 618 -136.01 -50.16 -47.37
N TYR A 619 -136.08 -48.96 -46.78
CA TYR A 619 -136.85 -48.75 -45.55
C TYR A 619 -138.34 -49.00 -45.72
N LEU A 620 -138.92 -48.64 -46.87
CA LEU A 620 -140.33 -48.91 -47.14
C LEU A 620 -140.59 -50.39 -47.42
N LYS A 621 -139.63 -51.12 -47.99
CA LYS A 621 -139.73 -52.56 -48.24
C LYS A 621 -139.56 -53.41 -46.98
N ASP A 622 -138.94 -52.87 -45.93
CA ASP A 622 -138.79 -53.51 -44.61
C ASP A 622 -140.07 -53.40 -43.73
N ILE A 623 -141.00 -52.51 -44.11
CA ILE A 623 -142.27 -52.27 -43.39
C ILE A 623 -143.53 -52.66 -44.19
N GLU A 624 -143.39 -53.12 -45.44
CA GLU A 624 -144.38 -53.94 -46.18
C GLU A 624 -144.33 -55.40 -45.71
#